data_AF-A0A4Q4UFU1-F1
#
_entry.id   AF-A0A4Q4UFU1-F1
#
_cell.length_a   1.000
_cell.length_b   1.000
_cell.length_c   1.000
_cell.angle_alpha   90.00
_cell.angle_beta   90.00
_cell.angle_gamma   90.00
#
_symmetry.space_group_name_H-M   'P 1'
#
loop_
_entity.id
_entity.type
_entity.pdbx_description
1 polymer ?
#
loop_
_entity_poly.entity_id
_entity_poly.type
_entity_poly.pdbx_seq_one_letter_code
_entity_poly.pdbx_strand_id
1 'polypeptide(L)'
;MSSPKAAEVSRLIKACYATLRSSRSRTPKEYYGALTLADSALALAAEGGLGDGLVRQCEILRDFCRDSLKSAYGRSDQYERGVYERVASTRGVEAGDSDAGTAGPGTPGEAQASPSEVGSCAAEPVTRTRSVRWV
;
A
#
# COMPACT_ATOMS: atom_id res chain seq x y z
N MET A 1 -21.50 33.58 19.27
CA MET A 1 -20.58 32.68 20.00
C MET A 1 -20.65 31.31 19.35
N SER A 2 -19.51 30.63 19.16
CA SER A 2 -19.51 29.26 18.61
C SER A 2 -20.12 28.29 19.62
N SER A 3 -20.96 27.37 19.15
CA SER A 3 -21.53 26.29 19.97
C SER A 3 -20.40 25.47 20.62
N PRO A 4 -20.53 25.05 21.90
CA PRO A 4 -19.55 24.17 22.54
C PRO A 4 -19.34 22.88 21.76
N LYS A 5 -20.39 22.34 21.11
CA LYS A 5 -20.27 21.20 20.20
C LYS A 5 -19.42 21.52 18.97
N ALA A 6 -19.57 22.71 18.38
CA ALA A 6 -18.76 23.12 17.23
C ALA A 6 -17.27 23.30 17.60
N ALA A 7 -16.99 23.79 18.80
CA ALA A 7 -15.62 23.88 19.32
C ALA A 7 -15.00 22.48 19.50
N GLU A 8 -15.77 21.53 20.04
CA GLU A 8 -15.33 20.15 20.24
C GLU A 8 -15.10 19.41 18.91
N VAL A 9 -16.02 19.53 17.95
CA VAL A 9 -15.85 18.99 16.60
C VAL A 9 -14.58 19.55 15.96
N SER A 10 -14.33 20.86 16.09
CA SER A 10 -13.11 21.49 15.57
C SER A 10 -11.84 20.96 16.26
N ARG A 11 -11.90 20.66 17.56
CA ARG A 11 -10.79 20.05 18.31
C ARG A 11 -10.49 18.64 17.82
N LEU A 12 -11.53 17.83 17.59
CA LEU A 12 -11.41 16.47 17.09
C LEU A 12 -10.85 16.43 15.66
N ILE A 13 -11.32 17.32 14.78
CA ILE A 13 -10.78 17.47 13.42
C ILE A 13 -9.29 17.81 13.47
N LYS A 14 -8.89 18.77 14.31
CA LYS A 14 -7.47 19.13 14.50
C LYS A 14 -6.64 17.95 15.02
N ALA A 15 -7.17 17.18 15.97
CA ALA A 15 -6.50 15.98 16.48
C ALA A 15 -6.35 14.91 15.38
N CYS A 16 -7.38 14.70 14.56
CA CYS A 16 -7.34 13.79 13.42
C CYS A 16 -6.20 14.16 12.45
N TYR A 17 -6.13 15.44 12.04
CA TYR A 17 -5.03 15.92 11.19
C TYR A 17 -3.66 15.79 11.86
N ALA A 18 -3.56 16.04 13.17
CA ALA A 18 -2.30 15.88 13.90
C ALA A 18 -1.82 14.43 13.89
N THR A 19 -2.72 13.47 14.11
CA THR A 19 -2.42 12.03 14.00
C THR A 19 -1.93 11.68 12.59
N LEU A 20 -2.60 12.17 11.55
CA LEU A 20 -2.23 11.92 10.15
C LEU A 20 -0.90 12.58 9.75
N ARG A 21 -0.52 13.71 10.37
CA ARG A 21 0.70 14.47 10.06
C ARG A 21 1.91 13.99 10.86
N SER A 22 1.70 13.52 12.09
CA SER A 22 2.77 13.06 12.99
C SER A 22 3.40 11.73 12.52
N SER A 23 2.60 10.90 11.84
CA SER A 23 3.09 9.60 11.37
C SER A 23 4.01 9.75 10.14
N ARG A 24 5.32 9.77 10.37
CA ARG A 24 6.35 9.70 9.31
C ARG A 24 6.21 8.44 8.45
N SER A 25 5.62 7.39 8.98
CA SER A 25 5.27 6.16 8.28
C SER A 25 3.81 5.86 8.57
N ARG A 26 2.88 6.36 7.75
CA ARG A 26 1.44 6.20 7.97
C ARG A 26 1.05 4.72 8.07
N THR A 27 1.03 4.19 9.30
CA THR A 27 0.72 2.79 9.60
C THR A 27 -0.79 2.61 9.73
N PRO A 28 -1.30 1.37 9.60
CA PRO A 28 -2.70 1.08 9.87
C PRO A 28 -3.16 1.59 11.25
N LYS A 29 -2.30 1.55 12.27
CA LYS A 29 -2.65 2.00 13.63
C LYS A 29 -2.99 3.49 13.67
N GLU A 30 -2.23 4.34 12.99
CA GLU A 30 -2.51 5.78 12.99
C GLU A 30 -3.75 6.11 12.16
N TYR A 31 -3.99 5.41 11.04
CA TYR A 31 -5.24 5.59 10.30
C TYR A 31 -6.46 5.15 11.10
N TYR A 32 -6.35 4.08 11.90
CA TYR A 32 -7.42 3.68 12.80
C TYR A 32 -7.69 4.74 13.87
N GLY A 33 -6.64 5.28 14.51
CA GLY A 33 -6.79 6.37 15.47
C GLY A 33 -7.35 7.66 14.86
N ALA A 34 -6.97 7.99 13.61
CA ALA A 34 -7.55 9.12 12.90
C ALA A 34 -9.03 8.87 12.51
N LEU A 35 -9.39 7.64 12.17
CA LEU A 35 -10.75 7.24 11.85
C LEU A 35 -11.67 7.38 13.07
N THR A 36 -11.27 6.90 14.25
CA THR A 36 -12.09 7.01 15.47
C THR A 36 -12.36 8.46 15.86
N LEU A 37 -11.38 9.35 15.66
CA LEU A 37 -11.55 10.79 15.85
C LEU A 37 -12.53 11.39 14.84
N ALA A 38 -12.44 11.00 13.57
CA ALA A 38 -13.34 11.46 12.51
C ALA A 38 -14.79 10.98 12.73
N ASP A 39 -14.98 9.73 13.13
CA ASP A 39 -16.30 9.16 13.45
C ASP A 39 -16.93 9.88 14.66
N SER A 40 -16.12 10.15 15.70
CA SER A 40 -16.58 10.91 16.87
C SER A 40 -16.98 12.35 16.51
N ALA A 41 -16.18 13.01 15.65
CA ALA A 41 -16.47 14.35 15.18
C ALA A 41 -17.75 14.40 14.32
N LEU A 42 -17.95 13.41 13.46
CA LEU A 42 -19.14 13.28 12.62
C LEU A 42 -20.41 13.08 13.45
N ALA A 43 -20.37 12.17 14.44
CA ALA A 43 -21.48 11.91 15.34
C ALA A 43 -21.87 13.18 16.11
N LEU A 44 -20.89 13.89 16.69
CA LEU A 44 -21.13 15.15 17.39
C LEU A 44 -21.66 16.26 16.48
N ALA A 45 -21.21 16.31 15.22
CA ALA A 45 -21.70 17.27 14.25
C ALA A 45 -23.16 17.01 13.87
N ALA A 46 -23.53 15.74 13.64
CA ALA A 46 -24.89 15.33 13.34
C ALA A 46 -25.84 15.58 14.52
N GLU A 47 -25.47 15.16 15.74
CA GLU A 47 -26.25 15.41 16.96
C GLU A 47 -26.33 16.89 17.35
N GLY A 48 -25.35 17.68 16.92
CA GLY A 48 -25.30 19.11 17.17
C GLY A 48 -26.10 19.94 16.18
N GLY A 49 -26.65 19.32 15.12
CA GLY A 49 -27.24 20.05 14.00
C GLY A 49 -26.26 21.07 13.40
N LEU A 50 -24.97 20.73 13.38
CA LEU A 50 -23.94 21.62 12.85
C LEU A 50 -24.07 21.70 11.33
N GLY A 51 -23.62 22.82 10.75
CA GLY A 51 -23.79 23.07 9.33
C GLY A 51 -23.18 21.99 8.43
N ASP A 52 -23.83 21.76 7.29
CA ASP A 52 -23.50 20.70 6.32
C ASP A 52 -22.02 20.69 5.91
N GLY A 53 -21.36 21.86 5.89
CA GLY A 53 -19.93 21.96 5.60
C GLY A 53 -19.03 21.23 6.61
N LEU A 54 -19.34 21.31 7.91
CA LEU A 54 -18.57 20.61 8.95
C LEU A 54 -18.84 19.12 8.93
N VAL A 55 -20.11 18.73 8.75
CA VAL A 55 -20.50 17.32 8.59
C VAL A 55 -19.75 16.71 7.41
N ARG A 56 -19.79 17.38 6.25
CA ARG A 56 -19.08 16.94 5.04
C ARG A 56 -17.58 16.84 5.23
N GLN A 57 -16.96 17.76 5.98
CA GLN A 57 -15.54 17.67 6.31
C GLN A 57 -15.22 16.41 7.13
N CYS A 58 -16.06 16.07 8.11
CA CYS A 58 -15.88 14.86 8.92
C CYS A 58 -16.06 13.59 8.07
N GLU A 59 -17.02 13.57 7.14
CA GLU A 59 -17.20 12.46 6.19
C GLU A 59 -15.96 12.26 5.32
N ILE A 60 -15.42 13.32 4.74
CA ILE A 60 -14.21 13.26 3.91
C ILE A 60 -13.03 12.68 4.70
N LEU A 61 -12.85 13.10 5.95
CA LEU A 61 -11.80 12.57 6.83
C LEU A 61 -12.00 11.09 7.15
N ARG A 62 -13.24 10.71 7.46
CA ARG A 62 -13.61 9.32 7.73
C ARG A 62 -13.32 8.43 6.54
N ASP A 63 -13.77 8.83 5.36
CA ASP A 63 -13.62 8.05 4.13
C ASP A 63 -12.15 7.95 3.73
N PHE A 64 -11.38 9.04 3.84
CA PHE A 64 -9.93 9.01 3.65
C PHE A 64 -9.23 7.99 4.58
N CYS A 65 -9.58 7.97 5.86
CA CYS A 65 -8.98 7.03 6.81
C CYS A 65 -9.39 5.57 6.50
N ARG A 66 -10.65 5.33 6.13
CA ARG A 66 -11.15 4.01 5.73
C ARG A 66 -10.44 3.47 4.50
N ASP A 67 -10.30 4.29 3.47
CA ASP A 67 -9.66 3.85 2.22
C ASP A 67 -8.15 3.68 2.39
N SER A 68 -7.53 4.51 3.22
CA SER A 68 -6.13 4.34 3.61
C SER A 68 -5.91 3.03 4.37
N LEU A 69 -6.82 2.65 5.28
CA LEU A 69 -6.77 1.36 5.97
C LEU A 69 -6.91 0.19 5.00
N LYS A 70 -7.93 0.20 4.14
CA LYS A 70 -8.13 -0.84 3.12
C LYS A 70 -6.88 -1.01 2.26
N SER A 71 -6.29 0.11 1.83
CA SER A 71 -5.07 0.12 1.03
C SER A 71 -3.86 -0.43 1.79
N ALA A 72 -3.73 -0.10 3.08
CA ALA A 72 -2.63 -0.58 3.91
C ALA A 72 -2.72 -2.08 4.20
N TYR A 73 -3.91 -2.60 4.52
CA TYR A 73 -4.13 -4.03 4.70
C TYR A 73 -3.96 -4.81 3.39
N GLY A 74 -4.52 -4.31 2.28
CA GLY A 74 -4.35 -4.96 0.97
C GLY A 74 -2.89 -5.08 0.54
N ARG A 75 -2.04 -4.10 0.85
CA ARG A 75 -0.58 -4.20 0.61
C ARG A 75 0.09 -5.25 1.50
N SER A 76 -0.32 -5.36 2.76
CA SER A 76 0.21 -6.37 3.70
C SER A 76 -0.13 -7.77 3.22
N ASP A 77 -1.39 -8.01 2.85
CA ASP A 77 -1.88 -9.31 2.39
C ASP A 77 -1.15 -9.75 1.10
N GLN A 78 -0.94 -8.81 0.16
CA GLN A 78 -0.17 -9.07 -1.06
C GLN A 78 1.29 -9.40 -0.75
N TYR A 79 1.91 -8.69 0.19
CA TYR A 79 3.28 -8.96 0.61
C TYR A 79 3.41 -10.36 1.24
N GLU A 80 2.55 -10.70 2.19
CA GLU A 80 2.56 -12.00 2.85
C GLU A 80 2.36 -13.13 1.83
N ARG A 81 1.40 -12.97 0.92
CA ARG A 81 1.18 -13.93 -0.17
C ARG A 81 2.42 -14.10 -1.04
N GLY A 82 3.08 -13.02 -1.43
CA GLY A 82 4.31 -13.08 -2.22
C GLY A 82 5.47 -13.77 -1.48
N VAL A 83 5.56 -13.62 -0.15
CA VAL A 83 6.54 -14.36 0.67
C VAL A 83 6.22 -15.85 0.67
N TYR A 84 4.96 -16.23 0.93
CA TYR A 84 4.54 -17.64 0.91
C TYR A 84 4.76 -18.28 -0.45
N GLU A 85 4.35 -17.64 -1.55
CA GLU A 85 4.53 -18.15 -2.92
C GLU A 85 6.02 -18.35 -3.27
N ARG A 86 6.88 -17.41 -2.85
CA ARG A 86 8.34 -17.54 -3.05
C ARG A 86 8.92 -18.73 -2.28
N VAL A 87 8.56 -18.88 -1.00
CA VAL A 87 9.02 -19.99 -0.17
C VAL A 87 8.52 -21.34 -0.71
N ALA A 88 7.25 -21.41 -1.12
CA ALA A 88 6.68 -22.61 -1.72
C ALA A 88 7.37 -22.98 -3.04
N SER A 89 7.69 -21.99 -3.89
CA SER A 89 8.39 -22.21 -5.16
C SER A 89 9.84 -22.69 -4.95
N THR A 90 10.54 -22.18 -3.93
CA THR A 90 11.91 -22.62 -3.63
C THR A 90 11.99 -24.03 -3.03
N ARG A 91 10.91 -24.54 -2.43
CA ARG A 91 10.89 -25.88 -1.82
C ARG A 91 10.66 -27.03 -2.83
N GLY A 92 10.41 -26.71 -4.09
CA GLY A 92 10.18 -27.67 -5.18
C GLY A 92 11.41 -28.08 -6.00
N VAL A 93 12.63 -27.64 -5.64
CA VAL A 93 13.87 -27.90 -6.41
C VAL A 93 14.84 -28.82 -5.64
N GLU A 94 14.32 -29.76 -4.86
CA GLU A 94 15.10 -30.88 -4.31
C GLU A 94 14.37 -32.17 -4.70
N ALA A 95 14.38 -32.46 -6.00
CA ALA A 95 13.96 -33.74 -6.55
C ALA A 95 15.17 -34.41 -7.21
N GLY A 96 15.98 -35.05 -6.36
CA GLY A 96 16.62 -36.33 -6.66
C GLY A 96 17.84 -36.33 -7.57
N ASP A 97 19.01 -35.96 -7.04
CA ASP A 97 20.24 -36.67 -7.40
C ASP A 97 20.20 -38.06 -6.73
N SER A 98 19.46 -38.98 -7.36
CA SER A 98 19.64 -40.41 -7.12
C SER A 98 20.52 -40.95 -8.24
N ASP A 99 21.81 -40.97 -7.93
CA ASP A 99 22.86 -41.68 -8.64
C ASP A 99 22.48 -43.17 -8.77
N ALA A 100 21.93 -43.52 -9.92
CA ALA A 100 21.76 -44.90 -10.34
C ALA A 100 22.65 -45.13 -11.55
N GLY A 101 23.85 -45.62 -11.28
CA GLY A 101 24.75 -46.12 -12.31
C GLY A 101 24.04 -47.13 -13.20
N THR A 102 24.06 -46.88 -14.51
CA THR A 102 23.89 -47.91 -15.53
C THR A 102 24.83 -47.57 -16.67
N ALA A 103 25.79 -48.46 -16.88
CA ALA A 103 26.76 -48.40 -17.96
C ALA A 103 26.08 -48.60 -19.31
N GLY A 104 26.53 -47.84 -20.32
CA GLY A 104 26.26 -48.12 -21.73
C GLY A 104 27.00 -47.13 -22.63
N PRO A 105 27.99 -47.57 -23.45
CA PRO A 105 28.66 -46.69 -24.39
C PRO A 105 27.92 -46.67 -25.74
N GLY A 106 27.74 -45.47 -26.32
CA GLY A 106 27.20 -45.30 -27.67
C GLY A 106 27.11 -43.83 -28.10
N THR A 107 28.16 -43.35 -28.79
CA THR A 107 28.25 -42.11 -29.59
C THR A 107 27.43 -42.21 -30.90
N PRO A 108 27.39 -41.20 -31.80
CA PRO A 108 27.18 -39.75 -31.68
C PRO A 108 26.08 -39.24 -32.67
N GLY A 109 25.63 -37.99 -32.58
CA GLY A 109 24.79 -37.40 -33.63
C GLY A 109 24.32 -35.97 -33.38
N GLU A 110 25.05 -35.00 -33.94
CA GLU A 110 24.61 -33.61 -34.14
C GLU A 110 23.35 -33.53 -35.03
N ALA A 111 22.41 -32.63 -34.74
CA ALA A 111 22.03 -31.51 -35.62
C ALA A 111 20.74 -30.78 -35.18
N GLN A 112 20.88 -29.45 -35.08
CA GLN A 112 19.93 -28.36 -35.39
C GLN A 112 18.58 -28.24 -34.66
N ALA A 113 18.39 -27.08 -34.00
CA ALA A 113 17.68 -25.94 -34.59
C ALA A 113 17.86 -24.66 -33.74
N SER A 114 18.38 -23.59 -34.34
CA SER A 114 18.11 -22.18 -33.93
C SER A 114 16.83 -21.69 -34.64
N PRO A 115 16.35 -20.44 -34.52
CA PRO A 115 16.67 -19.31 -33.62
C PRO A 115 15.39 -18.66 -32.99
N SER A 116 15.54 -17.59 -32.20
CA SER A 116 14.65 -16.41 -32.32
C SER A 116 15.11 -15.26 -31.43
N GLU A 117 15.53 -14.17 -32.07
CA GLU A 117 15.72 -12.85 -31.49
C GLU A 117 14.40 -12.29 -30.94
N VAL A 118 14.43 -11.71 -29.73
CA VAL A 118 13.53 -10.60 -29.36
C VAL A 118 14.34 -9.63 -28.50
N GLY A 119 14.69 -8.48 -29.08
CA GLY A 119 15.19 -7.33 -28.35
C GLY A 119 14.09 -6.65 -27.54
N SER A 120 14.47 -5.97 -26.46
CA SER A 120 13.66 -4.92 -25.83
C SER A 120 14.55 -4.17 -24.82
N CYS A 121 15.12 -3.05 -25.24
CA CYS A 121 14.74 -1.68 -24.88
C CYS A 121 15.69 -1.07 -23.83
N ALA A 122 16.63 -0.27 -24.33
CA ALA A 122 17.38 0.68 -23.51
C ALA A 122 16.39 1.71 -22.93
N ALA A 123 16.40 1.87 -21.60
CA ALA A 123 15.66 2.93 -20.93
C ALA A 123 16.47 4.24 -20.98
N GLU A 124 16.00 5.20 -21.76
CA GLU A 124 16.46 6.60 -21.68
C GLU A 124 16.06 7.20 -20.32
N PRO A 125 16.95 7.91 -19.60
CA PRO A 125 16.57 8.68 -18.43
C PRO A 125 15.90 10.00 -18.84
N VAL A 126 14.61 10.12 -18.50
CA VAL A 126 13.81 11.34 -18.64
C VAL A 126 14.41 12.48 -17.82
N THR A 127 14.70 13.59 -18.50
CA THR A 127 15.15 14.85 -17.92
C THR A 127 14.08 15.54 -17.06
N ARG A 128 14.58 16.26 -16.04
CA ARG A 128 14.16 17.62 -15.61
C ARG A 128 13.25 17.73 -14.38
N THR A 129 13.81 18.30 -13.30
CA THR A 129 13.03 19.13 -12.38
C THR A 129 13.81 20.37 -12.00
N ARG A 130 13.27 21.53 -12.42
CA ARG A 130 13.80 22.87 -12.18
C ARG A 130 13.35 23.29 -10.77
N SER A 131 14.28 23.67 -9.90
CA SER A 131 13.94 24.16 -8.57
C SER A 131 13.31 25.56 -8.66
N VAL A 132 12.15 25.74 -8.03
CA VAL A 132 11.51 27.05 -7.86
C VAL A 132 11.80 27.50 -6.44
N ARG A 133 12.54 28.60 -6.31
CA ARG A 133 12.79 29.30 -5.04
C ARG A 133 11.62 30.26 -4.82
N TRP A 134 10.88 30.07 -3.73
CA TRP A 134 9.91 31.05 -3.27
C TRP A 134 10.65 32.16 -2.52
N VAL A 135 10.37 33.42 -2.87
CA VAL A 135 10.79 34.65 -2.17
C VAL A 135 9.71 35.02 -1.19
#